data_AF-A0A3D3RID0-F1
#
_entry.id   AF-A0A3D3RID0-F1
#
_cell.length_a   1.000
_cell.length_b   1.000
_cell.length_c   1.000
_cell.angle_alpha   90.00
_cell.angle_beta   90.00
_cell.angle_gamma   90.00
#
_symmetry.space_group_name_H-M   'P 1'
#
loop_
_entity.id
_entity.type
_entity.pdbx_description
1 polymer ?
#
loop_
_entity_poly.entity_id
_entity_poly.type
_entity_poly.pdbx_seq_one_letter_code
_entity_poly.pdbx_strand_id
1 'polypeptide(L)'
;QIAIHSIGDGILDHILLAYEKALKEEKREDHRHGIVHCQITRPDQIEKIKELGLHVYLQSIFLDYDIHIVKERVGEELASTSYQAKSLLEKGITISNGSDAPVEEPVVMRG
;
A
#
# COMPACT_ATOMS: atom_id res chain seq x y z
N GLN A 1 2.95 -16.36 -5.10
CA GLN A 1 2.75 -14.95 -4.73
C GLN A 1 1.49 -14.43 -5.39
N ILE A 2 0.78 -13.50 -4.75
CA ILE A 2 -0.31 -12.70 -5.30
C ILE A 2 -0.03 -11.24 -4.91
N ALA A 3 -0.27 -10.29 -5.81
CA ALA A 3 -0.21 -8.86 -5.53
C ALA A 3 -1.55 -8.24 -5.95
N ILE A 4 -2.14 -7.40 -5.09
CA ILE A 4 -3.48 -6.83 -5.33
C ILE A 4 -3.38 -5.31 -5.29
N HIS A 5 -3.95 -4.66 -6.30
CA HIS A 5 -4.04 -3.20 -6.40
C HIS A 5 -4.99 -2.63 -5.33
N SER A 6 -4.53 -1.61 -4.60
CA SER A 6 -5.32 -0.93 -3.57
C SER A 6 -4.98 0.55 -3.46
N ILE A 7 -5.92 1.42 -3.84
CA ILE A 7 -5.80 2.86 -3.60
C ILE A 7 -6.62 3.29 -2.38
N GLY A 8 -7.91 2.94 -2.30
CA GLY A 8 -8.79 3.35 -1.19
C GLY A 8 -8.61 2.51 0.08
N ASP A 9 -8.94 3.08 1.24
CA ASP A 9 -8.87 2.37 2.53
C ASP A 9 -9.94 1.29 2.65
N GLY A 10 -11.17 1.53 2.15
CA GLY A 10 -12.23 0.52 2.19
C GLY A 10 -11.92 -0.75 1.36
N ILE A 11 -11.29 -0.61 0.18
CA ILE A 11 -10.86 -1.78 -0.60
C ILE A 11 -9.69 -2.50 0.07
N LEU A 12 -8.83 -1.77 0.79
CA LEU A 12 -7.74 -2.36 1.55
C LEU A 12 -8.26 -3.28 2.66
N ASP A 13 -9.35 -2.92 3.34
CA ASP A 13 -9.99 -3.80 4.35
C ASP A 13 -10.39 -5.16 3.75
N HIS A 14 -10.99 -5.16 2.56
CA HIS A 14 -11.37 -6.40 1.86
C HIS A 14 -10.17 -7.23 1.42
N ILE A 15 -9.10 -6.57 0.96
CA ILE A 15 -7.86 -7.23 0.54
C ILE A 15 -7.17 -7.89 1.73
N LEU A 16 -7.05 -7.19 2.87
CA LEU A 16 -6.46 -7.72 4.09
C LEU A 16 -7.23 -8.93 4.61
N LEU A 17 -8.57 -8.86 4.60
CA LEU A 17 -9.43 -9.99 4.97
C LEU A 17 -9.24 -11.20 4.02
N ALA A 18 -9.07 -10.95 2.72
CA ALA A 18 -8.85 -12.01 1.74
C ALA A 18 -7.51 -12.72 1.98
N TYR A 19 -6.44 -11.96 2.23
CA TYR A 19 -5.13 -12.53 2.58
C TYR A 19 -5.17 -13.30 3.89
N GLU A 20 -5.80 -12.74 4.94
CA GLU A 20 -5.94 -13.41 6.23
C GLU A 20 -6.65 -14.77 6.09
N LYS A 21 -7.78 -14.82 5.37
CA LYS A 21 -8.49 -16.08 5.12
C LYS A 21 -7.63 -17.08 4.36
N ALA A 22 -7.01 -16.66 3.27
CA ALA A 22 -6.18 -17.54 2.45
C ALA A 22 -4.98 -18.11 3.23
N LEU A 23 -4.29 -17.27 4.02
CA LEU A 23 -3.14 -17.70 4.82
C LEU A 23 -3.53 -18.52 6.06
N LYS A 24 -4.77 -18.39 6.53
CA LYS A 24 -5.33 -19.26 7.57
C LYS A 24 -5.66 -20.64 7.03
N GLU A 25 -6.20 -20.72 5.82
CA GLU A 25 -6.54 -21.98 5.16
C GLU A 25 -5.29 -22.74 4.70
N GLU A 26 -4.31 -22.02 4.14
CA GLU A 26 -3.04 -22.60 3.67
C GLU A 26 -1.87 -21.72 4.15
N LYS A 27 -1.28 -22.09 5.30
CA LYS A 27 -0.19 -21.33 5.90
C LYS A 27 1.06 -21.41 5.01
N ARG A 28 1.56 -20.25 4.60
CA ARG A 28 2.81 -20.11 3.84
C ARG A 28 3.67 -19.04 4.49
N GLU A 29 4.84 -19.40 5.01
CA GLU A 29 5.69 -18.44 5.75
C GLU A 29 6.37 -17.43 4.82
N ASP A 30 6.84 -17.87 3.64
CA ASP A 30 7.40 -16.98 2.60
C ASP A 30 6.45 -16.89 1.40
N HIS A 31 5.26 -16.34 1.63
CA HIS A 31 4.22 -16.23 0.59
C HIS A 31 4.52 -15.11 -0.43
N ARG A 32 5.33 -14.12 -0.02
CA ARG A 32 5.70 -12.93 -0.81
C ARG A 32 4.51 -12.16 -1.37
N HIS A 33 3.35 -12.25 -0.72
CA HIS A 33 2.15 -11.53 -1.16
C HIS A 33 2.30 -10.05 -0.87
N GLY A 34 1.57 -9.21 -1.60
CA GLY A 34 1.68 -7.77 -1.38
C GLY A 34 0.53 -6.94 -1.91
N ILE A 35 0.63 -5.65 -1.65
CA ILE A 35 -0.35 -4.64 -2.03
C ILE A 35 0.33 -3.64 -2.96
N VAL A 36 -0.29 -3.39 -4.11
CA VAL A 36 0.16 -2.35 -5.03
C VAL A 36 -0.52 -1.03 -4.68
N HIS A 37 0.24 0.06 -4.75
CA HIS A 37 -0.10 1.43 -4.34
C HIS A 37 -0.18 1.63 -2.83
N CYS A 38 -1.17 1.03 -2.16
CA CYS A 38 -1.41 1.23 -0.73
C CYS A 38 -1.45 2.73 -0.36
N GLN A 39 -2.13 3.53 -1.18
CA GLN A 39 -2.10 5.00 -1.12
C GLN A 39 -2.88 5.56 0.06
N ILE A 40 -4.18 5.26 0.14
CA ILE A 40 -5.07 5.72 1.21
C ILE A 40 -5.12 4.62 2.26
N THR A 41 -4.59 4.92 3.44
CA THR A 41 -4.39 3.95 4.52
C THR A 41 -4.78 4.51 5.86
N ARG A 42 -5.20 3.64 6.76
CA ARG A 42 -5.35 3.93 8.19
C ARG A 42 -4.27 3.24 9.02
N PRO A 43 -3.95 3.74 10.23
CA PRO A 43 -2.95 3.12 11.09
C PRO A 43 -3.23 1.64 11.43
N ASP A 44 -4.51 1.25 11.62
CA ASP A 44 -4.90 -0.13 11.90
C ASP A 44 -4.58 -1.08 10.73
N GLN A 45 -4.75 -0.60 9.50
CA GLN A 45 -4.45 -1.37 8.30
C GLN A 45 -2.95 -1.61 8.14
N ILE A 46 -2.12 -0.62 8.50
CA ILE A 46 -0.67 -0.76 8.49
C ILE A 46 -0.22 -1.85 9.49
N GLU A 47 -0.80 -1.90 10.69
CA GLU A 47 -0.52 -3.00 11.62
C GLU A 47 -0.92 -4.35 11.02
N LYS A 48 -2.08 -4.43 10.38
CA LYS A 48 -2.53 -5.67 9.75
C LYS A 48 -1.62 -6.12 8.59
N ILE A 49 -1.09 -5.18 7.80
CA ILE A 49 -0.10 -5.46 6.75
C ILE A 49 1.15 -6.12 7.35
N LYS A 50 1.63 -5.60 8.48
CA LYS A 50 2.77 -6.17 9.22
C LYS A 50 2.46 -7.55 9.75
N GLU A 51 1.32 -7.73 10.43
CA GLU A 51 0.90 -9.03 10.98
C GLU A 51 0.84 -10.12 9.91
N LEU A 52 0.33 -9.78 8.73
CA LEU A 52 0.19 -10.70 7.59
C LEU A 52 1.49 -10.88 6.78
N GLY A 53 2.60 -10.23 7.14
CA GLY A 53 3.86 -10.35 6.42
C GLY A 53 3.82 -9.87 4.97
N LEU A 54 2.97 -8.89 4.66
CA LEU A 54 2.76 -8.40 3.29
C LEU A 54 3.87 -7.43 2.84
N HIS A 55 4.19 -7.44 1.55
CA HIS A 55 5.03 -6.43 0.89
C HIS A 55 4.17 -5.29 0.33
N VAL A 56 4.71 -4.07 0.28
CA VAL A 56 4.02 -2.93 -0.35
C VAL A 56 4.80 -2.41 -1.57
N TYR A 57 4.14 -2.37 -2.72
CA TYR A 57 4.68 -1.82 -3.97
C TYR A 57 4.19 -0.37 -4.13
N LEU A 58 5.01 0.59 -3.73
CA LEU A 58 4.71 2.02 -3.76
C LEU A 58 5.03 2.64 -5.13
N GLN A 59 4.44 3.81 -5.38
CA GLN A 59 4.73 4.69 -6.52
C GLN A 59 4.89 6.10 -5.99
N SER A 60 6.06 6.42 -5.44
CA SER A 60 6.31 7.73 -4.81
C SER A 60 6.15 8.90 -5.78
N ILE A 61 6.36 8.66 -7.08
CA ILE A 61 6.16 9.64 -8.14
C ILE A 61 4.73 10.21 -8.19
N PHE A 62 3.71 9.47 -7.73
CA PHE A 62 2.33 9.98 -7.69
C PHE A 62 2.17 11.17 -6.73
N LEU A 63 3.08 11.34 -5.77
CA LEU A 63 3.06 12.49 -4.84
C LEU A 63 3.21 13.84 -5.56
N ASP A 64 3.83 13.88 -6.75
CA ASP A 64 3.99 15.11 -7.56
C ASP A 64 2.62 15.73 -7.92
N TYR A 65 1.57 14.93 -8.01
CA TYR A 65 0.23 15.37 -8.39
C TYR A 65 -0.79 15.17 -7.26
N ASP A 66 -0.75 14.02 -6.58
CA ASP A 66 -1.79 13.61 -5.64
C ASP A 66 -1.82 14.50 -4.38
N ILE A 67 -0.69 15.07 -3.96
CA ILE A 67 -0.63 15.96 -2.80
C ILE A 67 -1.54 17.19 -2.98
N HIS A 68 -1.83 17.57 -4.21
CA HIS A 68 -2.69 18.70 -4.54
C HIS A 68 -4.18 18.39 -4.45
N ILE A 69 -4.57 17.11 -4.51
CA ILE A 69 -5.97 16.69 -4.60
C ILE A 69 -6.42 15.79 -3.45
N VAL A 70 -5.51 15.05 -2.81
CA VAL A 70 -5.84 13.97 -1.86
C VAL A 70 -6.78 14.44 -0.74
N LYS A 71 -6.52 15.62 -0.15
CA LYS A 71 -7.36 16.21 0.89
C LYS A 71 -8.79 16.48 0.42
N GLU A 72 -8.97 16.95 -0.81
CA GLU A 72 -10.31 17.18 -1.38
C GLU A 72 -11.03 15.85 -1.66
N ARG A 73 -10.29 14.80 -2.02
CA ARG A 73 -10.87 13.48 -2.36
C ARG A 73 -11.30 12.68 -1.16
N VAL A 74 -10.49 12.65 -0.10
CA VAL A 74 -10.70 11.74 1.05
C VAL A 74 -10.89 12.46 2.38
N GLY A 75 -10.83 13.80 2.40
CA GLY A 75 -10.87 14.60 3.62
C GLY A 75 -9.52 14.66 4.34
N GLU A 76 -9.41 15.57 5.29
CA GLU A 76 -8.15 15.85 6.00
C GLU A 76 -7.64 14.65 6.80
N GLU A 77 -8.55 13.95 7.48
CA GLU A 77 -8.21 12.86 8.39
C GLU A 77 -7.51 11.73 7.63
N LEU A 78 -8.13 11.20 6.57
CA LEU A 78 -7.54 10.14 5.76
C LEU A 78 -6.32 10.61 4.98
N ALA A 79 -6.32 11.86 4.47
CA ALA A 79 -5.16 12.39 3.77
C ALA A 79 -3.92 12.43 4.69
N SER A 80 -4.10 12.78 5.97
CA SER A 80 -3.01 12.83 6.95
C SER A 80 -2.37 11.47 7.24
N THR A 81 -3.08 10.37 6.96
CA THR A 81 -2.63 8.99 7.16
C THR A 81 -2.36 8.25 5.84
N SER A 82 -2.33 8.95 4.71
CA SER A 82 -2.07 8.39 3.38
C SER A 82 -0.60 8.54 2.96
N TYR A 83 -0.17 7.77 1.95
CA TYR A 83 1.20 7.76 1.40
C TYR A 83 2.29 7.54 2.47
N GLN A 84 2.03 6.64 3.43
CA GLN A 84 2.81 6.46 4.66
C GLN A 84 4.07 5.58 4.49
N ALA A 85 4.88 5.83 3.46
CA ALA A 85 6.08 5.05 3.15
C ALA A 85 7.05 4.92 4.35
N LYS A 86 7.26 6.04 5.05
CA LYS A 86 8.11 6.08 6.25
C LYS A 86 7.56 5.20 7.38
N SER A 87 6.27 5.29 7.67
CA SER A 87 5.62 4.52 8.72
C SER A 87 5.65 3.01 8.42
N LEU A 88 5.53 2.61 7.15
CA LEU A 88 5.70 1.22 6.72
C LEU A 88 7.12 0.72 7.02
N LEU A 89 8.14 1.48 6.61
CA LEU A 89 9.55 1.15 6.86
C LEU A 89 9.87 1.05 8.36
N GLU A 90 9.43 2.01 9.17
CA GLU A 90 9.69 2.03 10.62
C GLU A 90 9.05 0.83 11.34
N LYS A 91 7.97 0.27 10.79
CA LYS A 91 7.32 -0.94 11.32
C LYS A 91 7.96 -2.24 10.84
N GLY A 92 8.98 -2.16 9.99
CA GLY A 92 9.68 -3.32 9.42
C GLY A 92 8.94 -3.95 8.24
N ILE A 93 7.95 -3.27 7.65
CA ILE A 93 7.26 -3.74 6.46
C ILE A 93 8.19 -3.54 5.26
N THR A 94 8.35 -4.57 4.44
CA THR A 94 9.16 -4.47 3.24
C THR A 94 8.42 -3.69 2.16
N ILE A 95 9.12 -2.75 1.52
CA ILE A 95 8.57 -1.92 0.46
C ILE A 95 9.47 -1.94 -0.78
N SER A 96 8.88 -1.65 -1.94
CA SER A 96 9.60 -1.33 -3.17
C SER A 96 8.95 -0.12 -3.84
N ASN A 97 9.68 0.56 -4.71
CA ASN A 97 9.18 1.69 -5.49
C ASN A 97 9.09 1.32 -6.97
N GLY A 98 8.07 1.82 -7.66
CA GLY A 98 7.88 1.70 -9.10
C GLY A 98 7.24 2.95 -9.68
N SER A 99 7.17 3.05 -11.00
CA SER A 99 6.50 4.17 -11.67
C SER A 99 5.06 3.88 -12.07
N ASP A 100 4.64 2.60 -12.08
CA ASP A 100 3.38 2.18 -12.70
C ASP A 100 3.25 2.62 -14.17
N ALA A 101 4.34 2.50 -14.93
CA ALA A 101 4.33 2.84 -16.35
C ALA A 101 3.28 2.04 -17.12
N PRO A 102 2.53 2.67 -18.05
CA PRO A 102 2.75 4.01 -18.60
C PRO A 102 1.92 5.12 -17.92
N VAL A 103 1.38 4.91 -16.71
CA VAL A 103 0.70 5.98 -15.96
C VAL A 103 1.68 7.13 -15.70
N GLU A 104 2.87 6.79 -15.19
CA GLU A 104 4.04 7.68 -15.16
C GLU A 104 5.12 7.19 -16.12
N GLU A 105 6.09 8.06 -16.43
CA GLU A 105 7.27 7.66 -17.20
C GLU A 105 8.03 6.54 -16.48
N PRO A 106 8.71 5.61 -17.20
CA PRO A 106 9.49 4.52 -16.62
C PRO A 106 10.82 4.99 -15.99
N VAL A 107 10.79 6.11 -15.26
CA VAL A 107 11.93 6.75 -14.59
C VAL A 107 11.74 6.61 -13.08
N VAL A 108 11.95 5.39 -12.57
CA VAL A 108 11.62 5.00 -11.17
C VAL A 108 12.35 5.83 -10.10
N MET A 109 13.51 6.42 -10.44
CA MET A 109 14.30 7.26 -9.54
C MET A 109 13.80 8.71 -9.43
N ARG A 110 12.74 9.08 -10.14
CA ARG A 110 12.20 10.45 -10.15
C ARG A 110 11.38 10.75 -8.89
N GLY A 111 10.73 9.75 -8.32
CA GLY A 111 10.04 9.84 -7.04
C GLY A 111 10.88 9.37 -5.87
#